data_AF-A0A411DMV7-F1
#
_entry.id   AF-A0A411DMV7-F1
#
_cell.length_a   1.000
_cell.length_b   1.000
_cell.length_c   1.000
_cell.angle_alpha   90.00
_cell.angle_beta   90.00
_cell.angle_gamma   90.00
#
_symmetry.space_group_name_H-M   'P 1'
#
loop_
_entity.id
_entity.type
_entity.pdbx_description
1 polymer ?
#
loop_
_entity_poly.entity_id
_entity_poly.type
_entity_poly.pdbx_seq_one_letter_code
_entity_poly.pdbx_strand_id
1 'polypeptide(L)'
;MKNIFFILVLLLLVNCTNSVKKSNNVYVDGDCIENLDFKKEYFSNIKIIDSLINKNEGSQFNKSLVFISKYSHVSFESRLNYAGLYPSGVYEKDRKGWIDWYEKNKCNNIQFKK
;
A
#
# COMPACT_ATOMS: atom_id res chain seq x y z
N MET A 1 33.88 -16.44 43.03
CA MET A 1 33.04 -15.33 42.53
C MET A 1 33.64 -14.66 41.28
N LYS A 2 33.99 -15.42 40.23
CA LYS A 2 34.54 -14.87 38.97
C LYS A 2 33.62 -15.07 37.76
N ASN A 3 32.54 -15.85 37.92
CA ASN A 3 31.66 -16.24 36.81
C ASN A 3 30.40 -15.36 36.67
N ILE A 4 30.12 -14.46 37.62
CA ILE A 4 28.94 -13.56 37.54
C ILE A 4 29.27 -12.31 36.71
N PHE A 5 30.53 -11.84 36.74
CA PHE A 5 30.95 -10.65 35.99
C PHE A 5 30.86 -10.86 34.46
N PHE A 6 31.07 -12.10 33.99
CA PHE A 6 30.96 -12.44 32.57
C PHE A 6 29.51 -12.41 32.05
N ILE A 7 28.52 -12.68 32.90
CA ILE A 7 27.10 -12.71 32.52
C ILE A 7 26.54 -11.28 32.37
N LEU A 8 27.01 -10.35 33.20
CA LEU A 8 26.60 -8.94 33.13
C LEU A 8 27.15 -8.19 31.91
N VAL A 9 28.34 -8.57 31.43
CA VAL A 9 28.96 -7.97 30.23
C VAL A 9 28.29 -8.44 28.93
N LEU A 10 27.72 -9.65 28.91
CA LEU A 10 27.05 -10.19 27.72
C LEU A 10 25.68 -9.53 27.44
N LEU A 11 25.01 -9.00 28.47
CA LEU A 11 23.69 -8.37 28.37
C LEU A 11 23.72 -6.94 27.79
N LEU A 12 24.90 -6.31 27.69
CA LEU A 12 25.05 -4.94 27.20
C LEU A 12 25.27 -4.84 25.67
N LEU A 13 25.38 -5.97 24.95
CA LEU A 13 25.68 -5.99 23.51
C LEU A 13 24.45 -6.16 22.59
N VAL A 14 23.22 -6.19 23.11
CA VAL A 14 22.02 -6.60 22.34
C VAL A 14 21.11 -5.45 21.89
N ASN A 15 21.43 -4.18 22.17
CA ASN A 15 20.55 -3.06 21.82
C ASN A 15 21.14 -2.11 20.77
N CYS A 16 21.27 -2.59 19.54
CA CYS A 16 21.40 -1.74 18.36
C CYS A 16 20.57 -2.31 17.20
N THR A 17 19.24 -2.43 17.37
CA THR A 17 18.33 -2.53 16.22
C THR A 17 18.05 -1.12 15.69
N ASN A 18 19.06 -0.53 15.05
CA ASN A 18 18.80 0.60 14.16
C ASN A 18 17.95 0.07 13.00
N SER A 19 16.64 0.25 13.10
CA SER A 19 15.74 0.16 11.95
C SER A 19 16.08 1.33 11.03
N VAL A 20 17.18 1.17 10.29
CA VAL A 20 17.49 2.03 9.16
C VAL A 20 16.26 1.94 8.26
N LYS A 21 15.46 3.01 8.23
CA LYS A 21 14.43 3.19 7.21
C LYS A 21 15.18 3.28 5.89
N LYS A 22 15.45 2.10 5.31
CA LYS A 22 16.00 1.99 3.97
C LYS A 22 14.95 2.63 3.09
N SER A 23 15.28 3.76 2.48
CA SER A 23 14.49 4.28 1.38
C SER A 23 14.45 3.16 0.33
N ASN A 24 13.31 2.49 0.18
CA ASN A 24 13.16 1.35 -0.73
C ASN A 24 12.97 1.83 -2.18
N ASN A 25 13.53 2.99 -2.53
CA ASN A 25 13.44 3.54 -3.86
C ASN A 25 14.37 2.77 -4.80
N VAL A 26 13.83 2.33 -5.94
CA VAL A 26 14.62 1.71 -7.01
C VAL A 26 14.78 2.71 -8.14
N TYR A 27 16.03 2.88 -8.57
CA TYR A 27 16.37 3.61 -9.78
C TYR A 27 16.28 2.65 -10.97
N VAL A 28 15.36 2.91 -11.89
CA VAL A 28 15.25 2.18 -13.16
C VAL A 28 15.69 3.15 -14.25
N ASP A 29 16.82 2.87 -14.90
CA ASP A 29 17.40 3.64 -16.01
C ASP A 29 17.26 5.17 -15.93
N GLY A 30 18.26 5.81 -15.33
CA GLY A 30 18.53 7.24 -15.43
C GLY A 30 17.62 8.16 -14.61
N ASP A 31 16.29 8.06 -14.77
CA ASP A 31 15.34 9.07 -14.28
C ASP A 31 14.09 8.51 -13.58
N CYS A 32 13.88 7.19 -13.52
CA CYS A 32 12.73 6.61 -12.82
C CYS A 32 13.06 6.28 -11.36
N ILE A 33 12.43 6.97 -10.42
CA ILE A 33 12.51 6.64 -8.99
C ILE A 33 11.19 6.02 -8.56
N GLU A 34 11.13 4.69 -8.49
CA GLU A 34 9.95 3.96 -8.02
C GLU A 34 9.98 3.78 -6.51
N ASN A 35 8.93 4.23 -5.82
CA ASN A 35 8.75 3.98 -4.38
C ASN A 35 8.11 2.59 -4.18
N LEU A 36 8.92 1.60 -3.79
CA LEU A 36 8.43 0.23 -3.60
C LEU A 36 7.49 0.05 -2.40
N ASP A 37 7.63 0.87 -1.36
CA ASP A 37 6.71 0.81 -0.23
C ASP A 37 5.32 1.29 -0.65
N PHE A 38 5.28 2.37 -1.44
CA PHE A 38 4.03 2.84 -2.04
C PHE A 38 3.43 1.79 -2.98
N LYS A 39 4.23 1.19 -3.87
CA LYS A 39 3.81 0.10 -4.76
C LYS A 39 3.13 -1.01 -3.97
N LYS A 40 3.81 -1.52 -2.94
CA LYS A 40 3.33 -2.63 -2.14
C LYS A 40 1.99 -2.32 -1.50
N GLU A 41 1.85 -1.14 -0.90
CA GLU A 41 0.61 -0.73 -0.25
C GLU A 41 -0.52 -0.49 -1.26
N TYR A 42 -0.23 0.16 -2.39
CA TYR A 42 -1.21 0.44 -3.44
C TYR A 42 -1.81 -0.84 -4.01
N PHE A 43 -0.95 -1.80 -4.42
CA PHE A 43 -1.41 -3.07 -4.96
C PHE A 43 -2.01 -4.00 -3.89
N SER A 44 -1.61 -3.88 -2.63
CA SER A 44 -2.26 -4.59 -1.52
C SER A 44 -3.73 -4.17 -1.39
N ASN A 45 -4.02 -2.86 -1.45
CA ASN A 45 -5.38 -2.35 -1.41
C ASN A 45 -6.21 -2.77 -2.64
N ILE A 46 -5.63 -2.78 -3.85
CA ILE A 46 -6.30 -3.33 -5.04
C ILE A 46 -6.62 -4.82 -4.84
N LYS A 47 -5.68 -5.61 -4.32
CA LYS A 47 -5.89 -7.05 -4.08
C LYS A 47 -7.02 -7.30 -3.06
N ILE A 48 -7.12 -6.48 -2.02
CA ILE A 48 -8.23 -6.54 -1.06
C ILE A 48 -9.55 -6.30 -1.79
N ILE A 49 -9.64 -5.24 -2.59
CA ILE A 49 -10.84 -4.91 -3.39
C ILE A 49 -11.20 -6.09 -4.30
N ASP A 50 -10.25 -6.58 -5.11
CA ASP A 50 -10.43 -7.72 -6.02
C ASP A 50 -10.94 -8.98 -5.30
N SER A 51 -10.46 -9.22 -4.07
CA SER A 51 -10.87 -10.40 -3.29
C SER A 51 -12.28 -10.31 -2.69
N LEU A 52 -12.80 -9.08 -2.53
CA LEU A 52 -14.03 -8.78 -1.80
C LEU A 52 -15.17 -8.30 -2.70
N ILE A 53 -14.90 -7.83 -3.92
CA ILE A 53 -15.88 -7.25 -4.87
C ILE A 53 -17.10 -8.15 -5.12
N ASN A 54 -16.90 -9.47 -5.17
CA ASN A 54 -17.99 -10.44 -5.38
C ASN A 54 -18.36 -11.23 -4.11
N LYS A 55 -17.90 -10.79 -2.93
CA LYS A 55 -18.06 -11.53 -1.66
C LYS A 55 -18.67 -10.67 -0.57
N ASN A 56 -18.00 -9.57 -0.20
CA ASN A 56 -18.39 -8.73 0.93
C ASN A 56 -17.75 -7.33 0.81
N GLU A 57 -18.50 -6.37 0.29
CA GLU A 57 -18.11 -4.96 0.18
C GLU A 57 -18.21 -4.18 1.51
N GLY A 58 -17.77 -4.81 2.60
CA GLY A 58 -17.82 -4.27 3.95
C GLY A 58 -16.72 -3.24 4.27
N SER A 59 -16.42 -3.07 5.56
CA SER A 59 -15.50 -2.03 6.05
C SER A 59 -14.11 -2.07 5.40
N GLN A 60 -13.53 -3.26 5.24
CA GLN A 60 -12.18 -3.39 4.67
C GLN A 60 -12.15 -2.99 3.19
N PHE A 61 -13.15 -3.41 2.41
CA PHE A 61 -13.32 -3.00 1.02
C PHE A 61 -13.43 -1.48 0.90
N ASN A 62 -14.28 -0.86 1.73
CA ASN A 62 -14.46 0.59 1.74
C ASN A 62 -13.19 1.35 2.13
N LYS A 63 -12.44 0.86 3.14
CA LYS A 63 -11.16 1.45 3.52
C LYS A 63 -10.15 1.40 2.37
N SER A 64 -10.07 0.28 1.67
CA SER A 64 -9.19 0.16 0.51
C SER A 64 -9.62 1.06 -0.65
N LEU A 65 -10.92 1.20 -0.93
CA LEU A 65 -11.40 2.15 -1.92
C LEU A 65 -11.06 3.60 -1.55
N VAL A 66 -11.23 4.00 -0.29
CA VAL A 66 -10.85 5.33 0.20
C VAL A 66 -9.34 5.56 0.09
N PHE A 67 -8.53 4.53 0.31
CA PHE A 67 -7.09 4.62 0.06
C PHE A 67 -6.80 4.89 -1.42
N ILE A 68 -7.38 4.10 -2.32
CA ILE A 68 -7.19 4.23 -3.78
C ILE A 68 -7.66 5.60 -4.28
N SER A 69 -8.79 6.10 -3.75
CA SER A 69 -9.38 7.37 -4.16
C SER A 69 -8.53 8.60 -3.86
N LYS A 70 -7.51 8.48 -3.00
CA LYS A 70 -6.54 9.55 -2.78
C LYS A 70 -5.67 9.81 -4.02
N TYR A 71 -5.61 8.85 -4.95
CA TYR A 71 -4.63 8.82 -6.03
C TYR A 71 -5.30 8.75 -7.41
N SER A 72 -6.23 7.82 -7.57
CA SER A 72 -6.94 7.55 -8.81
C SER A 72 -8.44 7.71 -8.61
N HIS A 73 -9.18 7.90 -9.70
CA HIS A 73 -10.62 8.00 -9.65
C HIS A 73 -11.26 6.72 -9.06
N VAL A 74 -12.29 6.91 -8.24
CA VAL A 74 -13.17 5.85 -7.71
C VAL A 74 -14.60 6.36 -7.82
N SER A 75 -15.45 5.59 -8.50
CA SER A 75 -16.85 5.88 -8.78
C SER A 75 -17.77 5.64 -7.57
N PHE A 76 -17.56 6.38 -6.47
CA PHE A 76 -18.37 6.23 -5.26
C PHE A 76 -19.85 6.57 -5.49
N GLU A 77 -20.14 7.54 -6.34
CA GLU A 77 -21.51 7.93 -6.72
C GLU A 77 -22.25 6.79 -7.42
N SER A 78 -21.56 6.01 -8.26
CA SER A 78 -22.15 4.82 -8.88
C SER A 78 -22.60 3.79 -7.84
N ARG A 79 -21.91 3.69 -6.69
CA ARG A 79 -22.28 2.77 -5.60
C ARG A 79 -23.52 3.21 -4.84
N LEU A 80 -23.71 4.53 -4.67
CA LEU A 80 -24.91 5.07 -4.03
C LEU A 80 -26.20 4.67 -4.77
N ASN A 81 -26.10 4.51 -6.09
CA ASN A 81 -27.21 4.08 -6.95
C ASN A 81 -27.47 2.56 -6.92
N TYR A 82 -26.58 1.76 -6.32
CA TYR A 82 -26.64 0.30 -6.28
C TYR A 82 -26.59 -0.24 -4.84
N ALA A 83 -27.32 0.41 -3.93
CA ALA A 83 -27.40 0.01 -2.51
C ALA A 83 -26.03 -0.12 -1.81
N GLY A 84 -25.04 0.66 -2.25
CA GLY A 84 -23.68 0.61 -1.73
C GLY A 84 -22.78 -0.45 -2.37
N LEU A 85 -23.31 -1.30 -3.25
CA LEU A 85 -22.53 -2.25 -4.03
C LEU A 85 -21.86 -1.57 -5.21
N TYR A 86 -20.72 -2.10 -5.63
CA TYR A 86 -19.96 -1.61 -6.75
C TYR A 86 -20.39 -2.35 -8.03
N PRO A 87 -21.05 -1.67 -8.98
CA PRO A 87 -21.49 -2.31 -10.22
C PRO A 87 -20.30 -2.86 -11.00
N SER A 88 -20.36 -4.14 -11.41
CA SER A 88 -19.21 -4.85 -11.99
C SER A 88 -18.58 -4.12 -13.19
N GLY A 89 -19.40 -3.62 -14.12
CA GLY A 89 -18.91 -2.89 -15.29
C GLY A 89 -18.31 -1.52 -14.98
N VAL A 90 -18.66 -0.89 -13.85
CA VAL A 90 -18.02 0.34 -13.38
C VAL A 90 -16.71 -0.02 -12.68
N TYR A 91 -16.73 -1.04 -11.83
CA TYR A 91 -15.54 -1.55 -11.14
C TYR A 91 -14.43 -1.94 -12.12
N GLU A 92 -14.74 -2.67 -13.21
CA GLU A 92 -13.73 -3.07 -14.20
C GLU A 92 -13.03 -1.87 -14.86
N LYS A 93 -13.80 -0.81 -15.17
CA LYS A 93 -13.27 0.44 -15.74
C LYS A 93 -12.36 1.16 -14.75
N ASP A 94 -12.83 1.32 -13.52
CA ASP A 94 -12.06 1.98 -12.48
C ASP A 94 -10.80 1.20 -12.13
N ARG A 95 -10.90 -0.12 -12.00
CA ARG A 95 -9.75 -1.01 -11.76
C ARG A 95 -8.66 -0.83 -12.82
N LYS A 96 -9.04 -0.81 -14.10
CA LYS A 96 -8.10 -0.50 -15.18
C LYS A 96 -7.47 0.88 -14.98
N GLY A 97 -8.29 1.90 -14.66
CA GLY A 97 -7.82 3.24 -14.36
C GLY A 97 -6.84 3.33 -13.19
N TRP A 98 -6.99 2.51 -12.15
CA TRP A 98 -6.05 2.44 -11.02
C TRP A 98 -4.67 1.93 -11.46
N ILE A 99 -4.65 0.89 -12.29
CA ILE A 99 -3.40 0.34 -12.85
C ILE A 99 -2.74 1.36 -13.78
N ASP A 100 -3.51 1.96 -14.69
CA ASP A 100 -3.01 2.97 -15.63
C ASP A 100 -2.46 4.20 -14.90
N TRP A 101 -3.14 4.64 -13.83
CA TRP A 101 -2.65 5.72 -12.99
C TRP A 101 -1.33 5.35 -12.32
N TYR A 102 -1.21 4.14 -11.75
CA TYR A 102 0.03 3.71 -11.12
C TYR A 102 1.19 3.69 -12.13
N GLU A 103 1.00 3.05 -13.28
CA GLU A 103 2.03 2.92 -14.31
C GLU A 103 2.52 4.28 -14.83
N LYS A 104 1.60 5.24 -14.98
CA LYS A 104 1.93 6.61 -15.39
C LYS A 104 2.71 7.39 -14.33
N ASN A 105 2.54 7.08 -13.05
CA ASN A 105 3.07 7.88 -11.94
C ASN A 105 4.21 7.20 -11.16
N LYS A 106 4.44 5.89 -11.35
CA LYS A 106 5.36 5.09 -10.53
C LYS A 106 6.78 5.67 -10.45
N CYS A 107 7.25 6.33 -11.50
CA CYS A 107 8.60 6.90 -11.59
C CYS A 107 8.79 8.24 -10.86
N ASN A 108 7.73 8.80 -10.25
CA ASN A 108 7.77 10.12 -9.62
C ASN A 108 7.97 10.06 -8.09
N ASN A 109 8.54 8.97 -7.56
CA ASN A 109 8.73 8.75 -6.12
C ASN A 109 7.48 9.10 -5.30
N ILE A 110 6.35 8.44 -5.62
CA ILE A 110 5.04 8.76 -5.05
C ILE A 110 5.07 8.72 -3.52
N GLN A 111 4.51 9.74 -2.87
CA GLN A 111 4.42 9.84 -1.42
C GLN A 111 3.02 9.49 -0.90
N PHE A 112 2.94 9.03 0.35
CA PHE A 112 1.67 8.78 1.01
C PHE A 112 0.91 10.08 1.28
N LYS A 113 -0.34 10.17 0.82
CA LYS A 113 -1.23 11.29 1.07
C LYS A 113 -1.94 11.06 2.41
N LYS A 114 -1.92 12.10 3.25
CA LYS A 114 -2.64 12.14 4.52
C LYS A 114 -4.14 12.12 4.26
#